data_AF-A0A0A1ULD9-F1
#
_entry.id   AF-A0A0A1ULD9-F1
#
_cell.length_a   1.000
_cell.length_b   1.000
_cell.length_c   1.000
_cell.angle_alpha   90.00
_cell.angle_beta   90.00
_cell.angle_gamma   90.00
#
_symmetry.space_group_name_H-M   'P 1'
#
loop_
_entity.id
_entity.type
_entity.pdbx_description
1 polymer ?
#
loop_
_entity_poly.entity_id
_entity_poly.type
_entity_poly.pdbx_seq_one_letter_code
_entity_poly.pdbx_strand_id
1 'polypeptide(L)'
;MTGAGAYTVDAANLFRVVEADSSLTDIYADVVAAEVKVQGKLASFKNAMVAPATSRMSKRASYSGCSSTQQSQISSAISSGKSYASSSYSHLTSNPSGSTRYTRWFGTFTSSRYNLVLNSFSRLRTYPNGWTYNCNTCSDPDTYVYVYPSRYGTVYLCGYFWSVSCSHPTVK
;
A
#
# COMPACT_ATOMS: atom_id res chain seq x y z
N MET A 1 28.06 10.21 4.27
CA MET A 1 28.15 10.69 2.87
C MET A 1 27.96 9.49 1.97
N THR A 2 26.91 9.44 1.16
CA THR A 2 26.69 8.33 0.21
C THR A 2 27.11 8.80 -1.19
N GLY A 3 27.95 8.01 -1.87
CA GLY A 3 28.54 8.39 -3.16
C GLY A 3 29.47 7.31 -3.72
N ALA A 4 30.22 7.64 -4.76
CA ALA A 4 31.25 6.73 -5.26
C ALA A 4 32.35 6.56 -4.19
N GLY A 5 32.79 5.31 -3.96
CA GLY A 5 33.74 5.01 -2.89
C GLY A 5 33.89 3.51 -2.63
N ALA A 6 34.88 3.14 -1.84
CA ALA A 6 35.01 1.80 -1.26
C ALA A 6 34.24 1.75 0.05
N TYR A 7 33.50 0.66 0.26
CA TYR A 7 32.67 0.44 1.44
C TYR A 7 32.96 -0.95 1.99
N THR A 8 33.03 -1.06 3.31
CA THR A 8 32.99 -2.32 4.03
C THR A 8 31.54 -2.61 4.44
N VAL A 9 31.09 -3.83 4.20
CA VAL A 9 29.77 -4.31 4.58
C VAL A 9 29.95 -5.46 5.55
N ASP A 10 29.54 -5.22 6.79
CA ASP A 10 29.56 -6.20 7.86
C ASP A 10 28.14 -6.70 8.14
N ALA A 11 28.00 -8.00 8.40
CA ALA A 11 26.74 -8.55 8.87
C ALA A 11 26.56 -8.22 10.35
N ALA A 12 25.34 -7.85 10.76
CA ALA A 12 25.00 -7.81 12.17
C ALA A 12 25.12 -9.23 12.74
N ASN A 13 25.94 -9.40 13.78
CA ASN A 13 26.35 -10.72 14.24
C ASN A 13 25.77 -11.13 15.59
N LEU A 14 24.93 -10.29 16.21
CA LEU A 14 24.29 -10.58 17.50
C LEU A 14 22.97 -11.33 17.32
N PHE A 15 22.86 -12.48 17.98
CA PHE A 15 21.64 -13.28 18.11
C PHE A 15 21.27 -13.42 19.59
N ARG A 16 19.97 -13.40 19.89
CA ARG A 16 19.45 -13.67 21.24
C ARG A 16 18.81 -15.04 21.29
N VAL A 17 19.29 -15.88 22.19
CA VAL A 17 18.72 -17.20 22.46
C VAL A 17 17.91 -17.13 23.75
N VAL A 18 16.76 -17.81 23.76
CA VAL A 18 15.93 -17.98 24.95
C VAL A 18 16.27 -19.33 25.54
N GLU A 19 16.82 -19.34 26.75
CA GLU A 19 17.20 -20.56 27.46
C GLU A 19 15.98 -21.21 28.13
N ALA A 20 16.13 -22.45 28.60
CA ALA A 20 15.05 -23.23 29.23
C ALA A 20 14.46 -22.56 30.50
N ASP A 21 15.22 -21.69 31.16
CA ASP A 21 14.80 -20.91 32.32
C ASP A 21 14.14 -19.57 31.95
N SER A 22 13.88 -19.34 30.66
CA SER A 22 13.36 -18.08 30.09
C SER A 22 14.30 -16.88 30.20
N SER A 23 15.58 -17.08 30.52
CA SER A 23 16.60 -16.04 30.39
C SER A 23 17.00 -15.83 28.92
N LEU A 24 17.57 -14.66 28.63
CA LEU A 24 18.09 -14.31 27.31
C LEU A 24 19.61 -14.32 27.33
N THR A 25 20.21 -15.08 26.41
CA THR A 25 21.66 -15.12 26.20
C THR A 25 22.01 -14.53 24.84
N ASP A 26 23.08 -13.73 24.80
CA ASP A 26 23.59 -13.11 23.58
C ASP A 26 24.68 -14.01 22.97
N ILE A 27 24.51 -14.38 21.70
CA ILE A 27 25.49 -15.13 20.90
C ILE A 27 25.96 -14.24 19.76
N TYR A 28 27.29 -14.16 19.60
CA TYR A 28 27.91 -13.41 18.50
C TYR A 28 28.48 -14.37 17.47
N ALA A 29 28.09 -14.21 16.21
CA ALA A 29 28.69 -14.93 15.09
C ALA A 29 30.03 -14.29 14.68
N ASP A 30 30.96 -15.12 14.21
CA ASP A 30 32.14 -14.61 13.51
C ASP A 30 31.72 -14.12 12.12
N VAL A 31 32.16 -12.92 11.73
CA VAL A 31 31.79 -12.30 10.47
C VAL A 31 33.02 -11.82 9.72
N VAL A 32 33.04 -12.08 8.42
CA VAL A 32 34.06 -11.58 7.51
C VAL A 32 33.47 -10.41 6.75
N ALA A 33 34.11 -9.24 6.87
CA ALA A 33 33.74 -8.03 6.16
C ALA A 33 33.81 -8.24 4.64
N ALA A 34 32.77 -7.82 3.92
CA ALA A 34 32.81 -7.76 2.46
C ALA A 34 33.18 -6.35 2.00
N GLU A 35 34.18 -6.24 1.12
CA GLU A 35 34.51 -4.96 0.50
C GLU A 35 33.78 -4.78 -0.84
N VAL A 36 33.15 -3.62 -1.01
CA VAL A 36 32.40 -3.27 -2.22
C VAL A 36 32.81 -1.88 -2.71
N LYS A 37 33.09 -1.77 -4.00
CA LYS A 37 33.41 -0.49 -4.65
C LYS A 37 32.23 0.02 -5.48
N VAL A 38 31.74 1.21 -5.17
CA VAL A 38 30.65 1.88 -5.90
C VAL A 38 31.25 2.91 -6.86
N GLN A 39 30.99 2.79 -8.17
CA GLN A 39 31.45 3.70 -9.21
C GLN A 39 30.38 3.94 -10.29
N GLY A 40 30.54 4.98 -11.12
CA GLY A 40 29.67 5.29 -12.26
C GLY A 40 28.91 6.62 -12.16
N LYS A 41 27.92 6.83 -13.05
CA LYS A 41 27.06 8.03 -13.08
C LYS A 41 25.94 7.89 -12.05
N LEU A 42 26.17 8.43 -10.86
CA LEU A 42 25.23 8.35 -9.74
C LEU A 42 24.24 9.52 -9.75
N ALA A 43 22.96 9.25 -9.49
CA ALA A 43 21.95 10.30 -9.30
C ALA A 43 22.09 10.92 -7.90
N SER A 44 22.25 12.25 -7.82
CA SER A 44 22.35 12.96 -6.55
C SER A 44 20.97 13.49 -6.11
N PHE A 45 20.36 12.84 -5.12
CA PHE A 45 19.22 13.40 -4.39
C PHE A 45 19.76 14.26 -3.25
N LYS A 46 20.05 15.54 -3.53
CA LYS A 46 20.67 16.46 -2.57
C LYS A 46 19.88 16.69 -1.27
N ASN A 47 18.63 16.22 -1.16
CA ASN A 47 17.79 16.36 0.03
C ASN A 47 17.11 15.05 0.49
N ALA A 48 17.82 13.92 0.54
CA ALA A 48 17.31 12.72 1.19
C ALA A 48 18.06 12.43 2.50
N MET A 49 17.69 13.13 3.58
CA MET A 49 17.84 12.56 4.92
C MET A 49 16.92 11.35 4.99
N VAL A 50 17.44 10.19 4.57
CA VAL A 50 16.81 8.91 4.83
C VAL A 50 17.20 8.58 6.26
N ALA A 51 16.28 8.83 7.20
CA ALA A 51 16.26 8.14 8.49
C ALA A 51 16.60 6.65 8.25
N PRO A 52 17.30 5.96 9.17
CA PRO A 52 17.64 4.55 8.98
C PRO A 52 16.39 3.85 8.49
N ALA A 53 16.52 2.99 7.48
CA ALA A 53 15.42 2.22 6.95
C ALA A 53 14.91 1.29 8.07
N THR A 54 14.13 1.82 9.01
CA THR A 54 12.96 1.13 9.53
C THR A 54 12.31 0.66 8.25
N SER A 55 12.35 -0.65 8.06
CA SER A 55 11.81 -1.34 6.91
C SER A 55 10.72 -0.47 6.27
N ARG A 56 10.96 0.03 5.04
CA ARG A 56 9.87 0.58 4.24
C ARG A 56 8.99 -0.59 3.83
N MET A 57 8.49 -1.36 4.81
CA MET A 57 7.25 -2.05 4.68
C MET A 57 6.25 -0.94 4.39
N SER A 58 6.00 -0.73 3.10
CA SER A 58 4.76 -0.11 2.68
C SER A 58 3.67 -0.73 3.55
N LYS A 59 2.84 0.09 4.20
CA LYS A 59 1.70 -0.42 4.97
C LYS A 59 1.01 -1.48 4.09
N ARG A 60 0.89 -2.71 4.60
CA ARG A 60 0.26 -3.82 3.89
C ARG A 60 -1.14 -4.01 4.43
N ALA A 61 -2.03 -4.44 3.55
CA ALA A 61 -3.39 -4.75 3.95
C ALA A 61 -3.33 -5.83 5.04
N SER A 62 -4.15 -5.64 6.07
CA SER A 62 -4.36 -6.66 7.10
C SER A 62 -5.55 -7.52 6.70
N TYR A 63 -5.52 -8.79 7.05
CA TYR A 63 -6.58 -9.74 6.67
C TYR A 63 -7.13 -10.42 7.91
N SER A 64 -8.46 -10.51 8.00
CA SER A 64 -9.16 -11.21 9.08
C SER A 64 -10.01 -12.32 8.47
N GLY A 65 -9.60 -13.57 8.71
CA GLY A 65 -10.36 -14.73 8.22
C GLY A 65 -10.24 -15.03 6.72
N CYS A 66 -9.25 -14.45 6.04
CA CYS A 66 -9.08 -14.65 4.61
C CYS A 66 -8.05 -15.75 4.31
N SER A 67 -8.42 -16.72 3.46
CA SER A 67 -7.49 -17.70 2.88
C SER A 67 -6.41 -17.04 2.02
N SER A 68 -5.30 -17.73 1.73
CA SER A 68 -4.21 -17.22 0.87
C SER A 68 -4.70 -16.80 -0.52
N THR A 69 -5.64 -17.55 -1.10
CA THR A 69 -6.29 -17.21 -2.37
C THR A 69 -7.09 -15.92 -2.27
N GLN A 70 -7.91 -15.78 -1.21
CA GLN A 70 -8.67 -14.55 -0.96
C GLN A 70 -7.74 -13.34 -0.75
N GLN A 71 -6.66 -13.49 0.01
CA GLN A 71 -5.66 -12.43 0.20
C GLN A 71 -5.03 -11.99 -1.12
N SER A 72 -4.73 -12.94 -2.01
CA SER A 72 -4.18 -12.65 -3.34
C SER A 72 -5.18 -11.90 -4.21
N GLN A 73 -6.45 -12.32 -4.20
CA GLN A 73 -7.54 -11.62 -4.92
C GLN A 73 -7.75 -10.20 -4.38
N ILE A 74 -7.75 -10.02 -3.06
CA ILE A 74 -7.86 -8.70 -2.43
C ILE A 74 -6.66 -7.82 -2.80
N SER A 75 -5.44 -8.34 -2.75
CA SER A 75 -4.24 -7.59 -3.14
C SER A 75 -4.31 -7.10 -4.60
N SER A 76 -4.82 -7.93 -5.50
CA SER A 76 -5.08 -7.54 -6.90
C SER A 76 -6.17 -6.47 -7.00
N ALA A 77 -7.28 -6.64 -6.27
CA ALA A 77 -8.37 -5.66 -6.23
C ALA A 77 -7.91 -4.30 -5.68
N ILE A 78 -7.09 -4.28 -4.62
CA ILE A 78 -6.47 -3.07 -4.06
C ILE A 78 -5.62 -2.38 -5.12
N SER A 79 -4.80 -3.13 -5.84
CA SER A 79 -3.92 -2.59 -6.88
C SER A 79 -4.71 -1.94 -8.01
N SER A 80 -5.74 -2.64 -8.52
CA SER A 80 -6.65 -2.11 -9.55
C SER A 80 -7.43 -0.90 -9.07
N GLY A 81 -8.00 -0.95 -7.85
CA GLY A 81 -8.75 0.17 -7.26
C GLY A 81 -7.89 1.41 -7.08
N LYS A 82 -6.63 1.25 -6.64
CA LYS A 82 -5.66 2.36 -6.56
C LYS A 82 -5.30 2.92 -7.93
N SER A 83 -5.22 2.08 -8.96
CA SER A 83 -5.01 2.53 -10.34
C SER A 83 -6.17 3.42 -10.80
N TYR A 84 -7.42 2.97 -10.62
CA TYR A 84 -8.60 3.77 -10.93
C TYR A 84 -8.67 5.08 -10.13
N ALA A 85 -8.35 5.05 -8.83
CA ALA A 85 -8.29 6.25 -8.01
C ALA A 85 -7.20 7.22 -8.48
N SER A 86 -6.04 6.70 -8.92
CA SER A 86 -4.94 7.51 -9.46
C SER A 86 -5.34 8.18 -10.77
N SER A 87 -5.94 7.43 -11.70
CA SER A 87 -6.45 7.97 -12.96
C SER A 87 -7.53 9.03 -12.75
N SER A 88 -8.45 8.81 -11.80
CA SER A 88 -9.47 9.80 -11.43
C SER A 88 -8.85 11.06 -10.81
N TYR A 89 -7.86 10.89 -9.92
CA TYR A 89 -7.13 12.03 -9.34
C TYR A 89 -6.42 12.85 -10.41
N SER A 90 -5.68 12.20 -11.32
CA SER A 90 -5.00 12.86 -12.45
C SER A 90 -5.96 13.56 -13.40
N HIS A 91 -7.14 12.98 -13.66
CA HIS A 91 -8.19 13.62 -14.44
C HIS A 91 -8.65 14.91 -13.77
N LEU A 92 -8.94 14.87 -12.47
CA LEU A 92 -9.40 16.04 -11.72
C LEU A 92 -8.34 17.14 -11.69
N THR A 93 -7.09 16.82 -11.37
CA THR A 93 -6.01 17.82 -11.32
C THR A 93 -5.73 18.46 -12.67
N SER A 94 -5.94 17.74 -13.77
CA SER A 94 -5.81 18.28 -15.13
C SER A 94 -7.03 19.10 -15.58
N ASN A 95 -8.14 19.05 -14.84
CA ASN A 95 -9.40 19.73 -15.17
C ASN A 95 -9.95 20.48 -13.94
N PRO A 96 -9.23 21.50 -13.41
CA PRO A 96 -9.57 22.16 -12.15
C PRO A 96 -10.88 22.97 -12.20
N SER A 97 -11.37 23.33 -13.40
CA SER A 97 -12.64 24.03 -13.61
C SER A 97 -13.81 23.08 -13.91
N GLY A 98 -13.63 21.78 -13.69
CA GLY A 98 -14.60 20.74 -14.02
C GLY A 98 -14.43 20.19 -15.43
N SER A 99 -15.23 19.18 -15.76
CA SER A 99 -15.26 18.56 -17.09
C SER A 99 -16.61 17.87 -17.32
N THR A 100 -16.94 17.49 -18.55
CA THR A 100 -18.14 16.69 -18.85
C THR A 100 -18.18 15.40 -18.01
N ARG A 101 -17.02 14.74 -17.84
CA ARG A 101 -16.88 13.57 -16.98
C ARG A 101 -17.16 13.89 -15.52
N TYR A 102 -16.67 15.02 -14.99
CA TYR A 102 -17.00 15.44 -13.62
C TYR A 102 -18.51 15.63 -13.46
N THR A 103 -19.13 16.41 -14.34
CA THR A 103 -20.56 16.75 -14.24
C THR A 103 -21.45 15.52 -14.38
N ARG A 104 -21.05 14.56 -15.22
CA ARG A 104 -21.73 13.26 -15.39
C ARG A 104 -21.88 12.48 -14.08
N TRP A 105 -20.87 12.52 -13.21
CA TRP A 105 -20.81 11.69 -12.00
C TRP A 105 -21.09 12.46 -10.71
N PHE A 106 -20.74 13.74 -10.66
CA PHE A 106 -20.79 14.56 -9.45
C PHE A 106 -21.76 15.74 -9.54
N GLY A 107 -22.42 15.91 -10.69
CA GLY A 107 -23.39 16.99 -10.94
C GLY A 107 -22.73 18.36 -11.14
N THR A 108 -23.50 19.42 -10.91
CA THR A 108 -23.05 20.80 -11.12
C THR A 108 -21.75 21.10 -10.38
N PHE A 109 -20.79 21.65 -11.12
CA PHE A 109 -19.49 22.01 -10.57
C PHE A 109 -19.61 23.16 -9.55
N THR A 110 -18.98 22.95 -8.40
CA THR A 110 -18.64 24.02 -7.46
C THR A 110 -17.25 23.71 -6.89
N SER A 111 -16.46 24.75 -6.57
CA SER A 111 -15.11 24.56 -6.04
C SER A 111 -15.08 23.70 -4.76
N SER A 112 -16.09 23.85 -3.89
CA SER A 112 -16.22 23.04 -2.67
C SER A 112 -16.44 21.55 -2.96
N ARG A 113 -17.39 21.22 -3.85
CA ARG A 113 -17.63 19.82 -4.25
C ARG A 113 -16.43 19.22 -4.96
N TYR A 114 -15.81 19.98 -5.87
CA TYR A 114 -14.60 19.55 -6.56
C TYR A 114 -13.47 19.21 -5.58
N ASN A 115 -13.21 20.07 -4.59
CA ASN A 115 -12.17 19.84 -3.59
C ASN A 115 -12.46 18.59 -2.72
N LEU A 116 -13.73 18.32 -2.39
CA LEU A 116 -14.12 17.09 -1.68
C LEU A 116 -13.84 15.84 -2.51
N VAL A 117 -14.20 15.86 -3.80
CA VAL A 117 -13.95 14.74 -4.72
C VAL A 117 -12.45 14.53 -4.93
N LEU A 118 -11.70 15.61 -5.15
CA LEU A 118 -10.25 15.58 -5.28
C LEU A 118 -9.58 15.01 -4.03
N ASN A 119 -10.01 15.44 -2.85
CA ASN A 119 -9.50 14.92 -1.58
C ASN A 119 -9.81 13.42 -1.43
N SER A 120 -11.02 13.00 -1.81
CA SER A 120 -11.44 11.60 -1.74
C SER A 120 -10.54 10.71 -2.60
N PHE A 121 -10.33 11.05 -3.88
CA PHE A 121 -9.44 10.26 -4.75
C PHE A 121 -7.96 10.34 -4.32
N SER A 122 -7.53 11.47 -3.74
CA SER A 122 -6.18 11.59 -3.18
C SER A 122 -5.91 10.60 -2.03
N ARG A 123 -6.93 10.27 -1.24
CA ARG A 123 -6.87 9.29 -0.15
C ARG A 123 -7.03 7.86 -0.66
N LEU A 124 -7.96 7.64 -1.60
CA LEU A 124 -8.22 6.30 -2.16
C LEU A 124 -7.04 5.75 -2.96
N ARG A 125 -6.21 6.60 -3.57
CA ARG A 125 -4.98 6.13 -4.25
C ARG A 125 -3.87 5.68 -3.28
N THR A 126 -3.96 6.01 -1.99
CA THR A 126 -2.90 5.75 -1.00
C THR A 126 -3.30 4.79 0.12
N TYR A 127 -4.47 4.99 0.72
CA TYR A 127 -4.84 4.36 1.99
C TYR A 127 -5.34 2.91 1.96
N PRO A 128 -5.88 2.34 0.86
CA PRO A 128 -6.37 0.96 0.86
C PRO A 128 -5.33 -0.09 1.29
N ASN A 129 -4.05 0.17 0.99
CA ASN A 129 -2.93 -0.64 1.45
C ASN A 129 -2.80 -0.72 2.98
N GLY A 130 -3.41 0.19 3.74
CA GLY A 130 -3.32 0.25 5.19
C GLY A 130 -4.59 -0.16 5.92
N TRP A 131 -5.56 -0.75 5.22
CA TRP A 131 -6.84 -1.18 5.77
C TRP A 131 -6.84 -2.68 6.13
N THR A 132 -7.82 -3.06 6.93
CA THR A 132 -8.16 -4.44 7.28
C THR A 132 -9.30 -4.93 6.40
N TYR A 133 -9.13 -6.09 5.78
CA TYR A 133 -10.14 -6.76 4.97
C TYR A 133 -10.61 -8.01 5.70
N ASN A 134 -11.90 -8.07 5.99
CA ASN A 134 -12.52 -9.16 6.73
C ASN A 134 -13.32 -10.04 5.78
N CYS A 135 -13.02 -11.35 5.77
CA CYS A 135 -13.66 -12.34 4.90
C CYS A 135 -14.69 -13.24 5.62
N ASN A 136 -14.88 -13.08 6.94
CA ASN A 136 -15.66 -14.01 7.77
C ASN A 136 -17.08 -13.56 8.07
N THR A 137 -17.39 -12.27 7.93
CA THR A 137 -18.62 -11.72 8.51
C THR A 137 -19.79 -11.65 7.54
N CYS A 138 -19.57 -11.92 6.25
CA CYS A 138 -20.58 -11.70 5.24
C CYS A 138 -20.55 -12.78 4.16
N SER A 139 -21.64 -13.54 4.06
CA SER A 139 -21.87 -14.55 3.02
C SER A 139 -23.01 -14.18 2.09
N ASP A 140 -23.52 -12.95 2.18
CA ASP A 140 -24.60 -12.45 1.31
C ASP A 140 -24.15 -12.52 -0.16
N PRO A 141 -24.83 -13.31 -1.01
CA PRO A 141 -24.42 -13.53 -2.40
C PRO A 141 -24.62 -12.32 -3.30
N ASP A 142 -25.43 -11.33 -2.90
CA ASP A 142 -25.79 -10.18 -3.72
C ASP A 142 -25.08 -8.88 -3.29
N THR A 143 -24.35 -8.94 -2.17
CA THR A 143 -23.57 -7.80 -1.67
C THR A 143 -22.10 -7.96 -2.04
N TYR A 144 -21.48 -6.88 -2.54
CA TYR A 144 -20.03 -6.84 -2.74
C TYR A 144 -19.29 -6.72 -1.40
N VAL A 145 -19.50 -5.59 -0.75
CA VAL A 145 -18.80 -5.21 0.48
C VAL A 145 -19.71 -4.31 1.31
N TYR A 146 -19.43 -4.23 2.62
CA TYR A 146 -19.92 -3.13 3.44
C TYR A 146 -18.80 -2.58 4.33
N VAL A 147 -19.02 -1.36 4.82
CA VAL A 147 -18.13 -0.66 5.76
C VAL A 147 -18.98 0.00 6.84
N TYR A 148 -18.42 0.15 8.04
CA TYR A 148 -19.00 1.03 9.06
C TYR A 148 -18.24 2.35 9.06
N PRO A 149 -18.89 3.50 8.83
CA PRO A 149 -18.23 4.81 8.87
C PRO A 149 -17.51 5.08 10.22
N SER A 150 -18.04 4.55 11.32
CA SER A 150 -17.43 4.63 12.66
C SER A 150 -16.19 3.74 12.85
N ARG A 151 -15.93 2.79 11.94
CA ARG A 151 -14.77 1.87 11.98
C ARG A 151 -13.89 2.07 10.76
N TYR A 152 -13.25 3.24 10.71
CA TYR A 152 -12.37 3.60 9.61
C TYR A 152 -11.32 2.52 9.33
N GLY A 153 -11.13 2.21 8.05
CA GLY A 153 -10.10 1.28 7.61
C GLY A 153 -10.44 -0.19 7.79
N THR A 154 -11.69 -0.55 8.04
CA THR A 154 -12.15 -1.95 7.96
C THR A 154 -13.16 -2.12 6.83
N VAL A 155 -12.89 -3.09 5.95
CA VAL A 155 -13.76 -3.48 4.83
C VAL A 155 -14.22 -4.91 5.04
N TYR A 156 -15.53 -5.15 5.00
CA TYR A 156 -16.12 -6.47 5.14
C TYR A 156 -16.54 -6.97 3.76
N LEU A 157 -15.96 -8.08 3.31
CA LEU A 157 -16.16 -8.66 1.99
C LEU A 157 -17.28 -9.69 2.04
N CYS A 158 -18.20 -9.61 1.08
CA CYS A 158 -19.39 -10.44 0.98
C CYS A 158 -19.31 -11.39 -0.23
N GLY A 159 -20.34 -12.22 -0.44
CA GLY A 159 -20.35 -13.27 -1.45
C GLY A 159 -20.14 -12.75 -2.88
N TYR A 160 -20.78 -11.63 -3.25
CA TYR A 160 -20.71 -11.09 -4.61
C TYR A 160 -19.34 -10.52 -4.97
N PHE A 161 -18.52 -10.11 -4.00
CA PHE A 161 -17.14 -9.69 -4.27
C PHE A 161 -16.30 -10.79 -4.91
N TRP A 162 -16.58 -12.04 -4.55
CA TRP A 162 -15.82 -13.19 -5.03
C TRP A 162 -16.31 -13.73 -6.39
N SER A 163 -17.54 -13.37 -6.80
CA SER A 163 -18.11 -13.81 -8.08
C SER A 163 -17.64 -12.96 -9.27
N VAL A 164 -17.11 -11.76 -9.02
CA VAL A 164 -16.59 -10.88 -10.06
C VAL A 164 -15.11 -11.07 -10.30
N SER A 165 -14.72 -11.21 -11.57
CA SER A 165 -13.31 -11.20 -11.93
C SER A 165 -12.76 -9.78 -11.90
N CYS A 166 -11.57 -9.59 -11.33
CA CYS A 166 -10.76 -8.39 -11.53
C CYS A 166 -10.16 -8.40 -12.95
N SER A 167 -10.99 -8.58 -13.99
CA SER A 167 -10.55 -8.40 -15.36
C SER A 167 -10.60 -6.92 -15.70
N HIS A 168 -9.43 -6.36 -16.00
CA HIS A 168 -9.28 -5.08 -16.67
C HIS A 168 -10.19 -5.11 -17.91
N PRO A 169 -11.14 -4.18 -18.11
CA PRO A 169 -11.68 -4.00 -19.44
C PRO A 169 -10.53 -3.44 -20.27
N THR A 170 -9.84 -4.30 -21.02
CA THR A 170 -9.09 -3.85 -22.19
C THR A 170 -10.07 -3.07 -23.04
N VAL A 171 -9.83 -1.76 -23.13
CA VAL A 171 -10.53 -0.87 -24.04
C VAL A 171 -10.46 -1.50 -25.43
N LYS A 172 -11.60 -1.97 -25.94
CA LYS A 172 -11.78 -2.21 -27.37
C LYS A 172 -11.99 -0.88 -28.06
#